data_AF-A0A7G9TEY2-F1
#
_entry.id   AF-A0A7G9TEY2-F1
#
_cell.length_a   1.000
_cell.length_b   1.000
_cell.length_c   1.000
_cell.angle_alpha   90.00
_cell.angle_beta   90.00
_cell.angle_gamma   90.00
#
_symmetry.space_group_name_H-M   'P 1'
#
loop_
_entity.id
_entity.type
_entity.pdbx_description
1 polymer ?
#
loop_
_entity_poly.entity_id
_entity_poly.type
_entity_poly.pdbx_seq_one_letter_code
_entity_poly.pdbx_strand_id
1 'polypeptide(L)'
;MLQRLPLALLTVALLAAMPARAQQAPQESPPVVAPSDDPDAAENAPSKVPLEEIRRYVAVFNAVKEAYVEPVEDKQLMQSAIRGLLLDLDPHSTYFDKADSEAFDEQANGAYEGIGVELQQEPDRSLRVVAPIDDTPAARAGIRSGDLITAIDGKPISAEDGMEPLRGAPGSKIVLTIVREGTPKPFDVTLVRDTIRVTSVRGRLLEPGYGYVRISAFQTDTAADFQKQLERLQEGGALRGLVLDLRSNPGGLLLAAVQVADDLLDKGTIVSTRGRLPISDSKFDATPGDRLNGAPVVVLVDAGSASASEVLAGALRDNGRARVVGSRTFGKGSVQTVLPLDNGDSVKLTTARYYTPSGKSIQASGIVPDVVVKPEDGTPDAIVGQDGQLYVTEATLPGHLRGDEEGLAGYTPGDVLDGEAPVNAALAELKKLAVTARARPTAVPR
;
A
#
# COMPACT_ATOMS: atom_id res chain seq x y z
N MET A 1 25.78 59.57 32.84
CA MET A 1 25.78 61.04 32.95
C MET A 1 26.68 61.55 31.83
N LEU A 2 26.13 62.38 30.92
CA LEU A 2 26.79 63.17 29.86
C LEU A 2 27.48 62.39 28.71
N GLN A 3 27.42 62.77 27.43
CA GLN A 3 26.68 63.84 26.75
C GLN A 3 26.66 63.57 25.22
N ARG A 4 25.64 64.15 24.58
CA ARG A 4 25.27 64.15 23.15
C ARG A 4 26.14 65.04 22.24
N LEU A 5 26.27 64.64 20.95
CA LEU A 5 26.18 65.40 19.66
C LEU A 5 27.23 66.51 19.31
N PRO A 6 27.31 67.08 18.07
CA PRO A 6 27.06 66.55 16.70
C PRO A 6 27.95 67.13 15.53
N LEU A 7 27.67 66.65 14.30
CA LEU A 7 27.66 67.30 12.95
C LEU A 7 28.86 68.13 12.43
N ALA A 8 29.39 67.77 11.25
CA ALA A 8 29.79 68.73 10.21
C ALA A 8 29.90 68.10 8.80
N LEU A 9 29.20 68.71 7.85
CA LEU A 9 29.33 68.56 6.39
C LEU A 9 30.76 68.92 5.93
N LEU A 10 31.26 68.26 4.87
CA LEU A 10 32.15 68.93 3.92
C LEU A 10 31.88 68.49 2.48
N THR A 11 31.41 69.47 1.72
CA THR A 11 31.29 69.56 0.26
C THR A 11 32.67 69.54 -0.44
N VAL A 12 32.80 68.82 -1.55
CA VAL A 12 33.79 69.14 -2.59
C VAL A 12 33.12 69.13 -3.95
N ALA A 13 33.29 70.25 -4.67
CA ALA A 13 32.72 70.54 -5.96
C ALA A 13 33.63 70.08 -7.12
N LEU A 14 32.96 69.60 -8.16
CA LEU A 14 33.25 69.61 -9.61
C LEU A 14 34.64 70.09 -10.11
N LEU A 15 35.20 69.29 -11.02
CA LEU A 15 35.74 69.83 -12.27
C LEU A 15 35.20 69.06 -13.47
N ALA A 16 34.66 69.83 -14.40
CA ALA A 16 33.98 69.41 -15.61
C ALA A 16 34.96 69.17 -16.78
N ALA A 17 34.65 68.18 -17.60
CA ALA A 17 35.04 68.14 -19.01
C ALA A 17 33.80 67.76 -19.85
N MET A 18 33.46 68.61 -20.80
CA MET A 18 32.43 68.43 -21.85
C MET A 18 33.09 68.73 -23.21
N PRO A 19 32.47 68.45 -24.37
CA PRO A 19 31.50 67.40 -24.72
C PRO A 19 31.88 66.70 -26.06
N ALA A 20 31.21 65.60 -26.41
CA ALA A 20 31.03 65.23 -27.82
C ALA A 20 29.63 64.66 -28.03
N ARG A 21 28.88 65.38 -28.86
CA ARG A 21 27.50 65.11 -29.24
C ARG A 21 27.53 64.11 -30.39
N ALA A 22 26.95 62.92 -30.20
CA ALA A 22 26.64 62.00 -31.30
C ALA A 22 25.13 61.72 -31.28
N GLN A 23 24.51 61.86 -32.44
CA GLN A 23 23.07 61.75 -32.68
C GLN A 23 22.52 60.38 -32.24
N GLN A 24 21.42 60.39 -31.47
CA GLN A 24 20.58 59.20 -31.30
C GLN A 24 19.79 58.99 -32.60
N ALA A 25 20.08 57.90 -33.31
CA ALA A 25 19.19 57.32 -34.31
C ALA A 25 18.03 56.57 -33.60
N PRO A 26 16.83 56.47 -34.20
CA PRO A 26 15.74 55.67 -33.63
C PRO A 26 16.15 54.19 -33.58
N GLN A 27 16.03 53.55 -32.42
CA GLN A 27 16.14 52.09 -32.33
C GLN A 27 14.88 51.47 -32.95
N GLU A 28 15.06 50.76 -34.06
CA GLU A 28 14.04 49.88 -34.64
C GLU A 28 13.73 48.73 -33.66
N SER A 29 12.44 48.49 -33.42
CA SER A 29 11.96 47.31 -32.70
C SER A 29 12.36 46.02 -33.44
N PRO A 30 12.81 44.96 -32.76
CA PRO A 30 13.13 43.70 -33.42
C PRO A 30 11.88 43.08 -34.06
N PRO A 31 12.01 42.34 -35.18
CA PRO A 31 10.86 41.74 -35.85
C PRO A 31 10.22 40.69 -34.95
N VAL A 32 8.89 40.75 -34.86
CA VAL A 32 8.08 39.68 -34.26
C VAL A 32 8.23 38.46 -35.15
N VAL A 33 8.99 37.46 -34.68
CA VAL A 33 9.10 36.16 -35.35
C VAL A 33 7.76 35.45 -35.14
N ALA A 34 7.10 35.07 -36.23
CA ALA A 34 5.90 34.26 -36.19
C ALA A 34 6.17 32.90 -35.51
N PRO A 35 5.17 32.29 -34.84
CA PRO A 35 5.35 30.97 -34.25
C PRO A 35 5.72 29.97 -35.35
N SER A 36 6.83 29.26 -35.14
CA SER A 36 7.26 28.15 -35.97
C SER A 36 6.32 26.97 -35.75
N ASP A 37 5.69 26.46 -36.82
CA ASP A 37 4.95 25.19 -36.84
C ASP A 37 5.95 24.01 -36.85
N ASP A 38 6.82 23.95 -35.84
CA ASP A 38 7.71 22.82 -35.63
C ASP A 38 7.13 21.91 -34.53
N PRO A 39 6.59 20.72 -34.87
CA PRO A 39 5.93 19.84 -33.92
C PRO A 39 6.91 19.23 -32.90
N ASP A 40 8.23 19.39 -33.09
CA ASP A 40 9.28 18.89 -32.18
C ASP A 40 9.72 19.94 -31.13
N ALA A 41 9.20 21.17 -31.16
CA ALA A 41 9.54 22.20 -30.17
C ALA A 41 8.86 22.01 -28.79
N ALA A 42 7.98 21.02 -28.65
CA ALA A 42 7.25 20.73 -27.41
C ALA A 42 7.89 19.63 -26.53
N GLU A 43 8.94 18.95 -27.00
CA GLU A 43 9.64 17.94 -26.21
C GLU A 43 10.96 18.48 -25.64
N ASN A 44 11.07 18.43 -24.31
CA ASN A 44 12.25 18.74 -23.48
C ASN A 44 12.44 20.21 -23.09
N ALA A 45 11.62 20.68 -22.15
CA ALA A 45 12.11 21.66 -21.18
C ALA A 45 13.11 20.95 -20.25
N PRO A 46 14.42 21.28 -20.25
CA PRO A 46 15.34 20.70 -19.28
C PRO A 46 14.93 21.20 -17.89
N SER A 47 14.66 20.28 -16.98
CA SER A 47 14.58 20.58 -15.54
C SER A 47 15.88 21.28 -15.15
N LYS A 48 15.85 22.60 -14.98
CA LYS A 48 17.01 23.35 -14.50
C LYS A 48 17.25 22.93 -13.05
N VAL A 49 18.35 22.22 -12.82
CA VAL A 49 18.83 21.89 -11.48
C VAL A 49 18.82 23.16 -10.61
N PRO A 50 18.11 23.19 -9.46
CA PRO A 50 17.92 24.41 -8.69
C PRO A 50 19.16 24.72 -7.82
N LEU A 51 20.21 25.23 -8.45
CA LEU A 51 21.53 25.43 -7.81
C LEU A 51 21.49 26.33 -6.57
N GLU A 52 20.63 27.35 -6.55
CA GLU A 52 20.50 28.24 -5.38
C GLU A 52 19.91 27.51 -4.16
N GLU A 53 18.90 26.67 -4.37
CA GLU A 53 18.28 25.88 -3.30
C GLU A 53 19.23 24.77 -2.82
N ILE A 54 19.99 24.16 -3.72
CA ILE A 54 21.04 23.20 -3.34
C ILE A 54 22.10 23.87 -2.46
N ARG A 55 22.55 25.08 -2.82
CA ARG A 55 23.51 25.83 -1.99
C ARG A 55 22.93 26.17 -0.62
N ARG A 56 21.64 26.55 -0.55
CA ARG A 56 20.95 26.82 0.70
C ARG A 56 20.86 25.57 1.57
N TYR A 57 20.48 24.42 0.99
CA TYR A 57 20.46 23.14 1.67
C TYR A 57 21.82 22.78 2.26
N VAL A 58 22.90 22.86 1.48
CA VAL A 58 24.27 22.57 1.93
C VAL A 58 24.70 23.51 3.06
N ALA A 59 24.35 24.81 2.97
CA ALA A 59 24.68 25.77 4.03
C ALA A 59 23.98 25.42 5.36
N VAL A 60 22.70 25.03 5.32
CA VAL A 60 21.95 24.60 6.51
C VAL A 60 22.52 23.30 7.07
N PHE A 61 22.81 22.31 6.22
CA PHE A 61 23.41 21.04 6.62
C PHE A 61 24.74 21.26 7.37
N ASN A 62 25.63 22.12 6.84
CA ASN A 62 26.90 22.45 7.50
C ASN A 62 26.70 23.20 8.82
N ALA A 63 25.77 24.16 8.87
CA ALA A 63 25.48 24.88 10.10
C ALA A 63 24.98 23.94 11.22
N VAL A 64 24.16 22.94 10.89
CA VAL A 64 23.74 21.91 11.86
C VAL A 64 24.93 21.11 12.35
N LYS A 65 25.79 20.62 11.44
CA LYS A 65 26.99 19.86 11.83
C LYS A 65 27.96 20.64 12.72
N GLU A 66 28.12 21.93 12.46
CA GLU A 66 29.09 22.77 13.18
C GLU A 66 28.57 23.31 14.50
N ALA A 67 27.26 23.59 14.61
CA ALA A 67 26.70 24.35 15.73
C ALA A 67 25.68 23.57 16.59
N TYR A 68 25.23 22.38 16.17
CA TYR A 68 24.36 21.56 17.01
C TYR A 68 25.11 21.09 18.26
N VAL A 69 24.42 21.06 19.40
CA VAL A 69 25.03 20.84 20.73
C VAL A 69 25.61 19.44 20.89
N GLU A 70 25.12 18.47 20.11
CA GLU A 70 25.58 17.08 20.09
C GLU A 70 26.17 16.72 18.72
N PRO A 71 27.19 15.84 18.66
CA PRO A 71 27.68 15.33 17.38
C PRO A 71 26.56 14.59 16.62
N VAL A 72 26.51 14.81 15.31
CA VAL A 72 25.52 14.19 14.41
C VAL A 72 26.22 13.54 13.23
N GLU A 73 25.75 12.35 12.85
CA GLU A 73 26.33 11.56 11.76
C GLU A 73 25.76 11.98 10.40
N ASP A 74 26.64 12.08 9.39
CA ASP A 74 26.29 12.56 8.04
C ASP A 74 25.20 11.69 7.39
N LYS A 75 25.32 10.37 7.55
CA LYS A 75 24.36 9.40 7.01
C LYS A 75 22.96 9.64 7.59
N GLN A 76 22.88 9.85 8.91
CA GLN A 76 21.60 10.05 9.59
C GLN A 76 20.93 11.37 9.16
N LEU A 77 21.71 12.46 9.06
CA LEU A 77 21.19 13.74 8.58
C LEU A 77 20.69 13.64 7.14
N MET A 78 21.45 13.00 6.25
CA MET A 78 21.07 12.85 4.84
C MET A 78 19.81 11.99 4.68
N GLN A 79 19.72 10.86 5.39
CA GLN A 79 18.52 10.02 5.39
C GLN A 79 17.30 10.78 5.93
N SER A 80 17.48 11.59 6.98
CA SER A 80 16.41 12.43 7.54
C SER A 80 15.94 13.49 6.53
N ALA A 81 16.86 14.11 5.80
CA ALA A 81 16.53 15.06 4.74
C ALA A 81 15.74 14.39 3.60
N ILE A 82 16.14 13.20 3.15
CA ILE A 82 15.41 12.45 2.10
C ILE A 82 14.01 12.08 2.57
N ARG A 83 13.87 11.57 3.81
CA ARG A 83 12.55 11.28 4.41
C ARG A 83 11.67 12.54 4.47
N GLY A 84 12.26 13.69 4.83
CA GLY A 84 11.57 14.98 4.83
C GLY A 84 11.06 15.41 3.45
N LEU A 85 11.80 15.14 2.37
CA LEU A 85 11.36 15.45 1.00
C LEU A 85 10.08 14.70 0.60
N LEU A 86 9.87 13.49 1.14
CA LEU A 86 8.74 12.63 0.78
C LEU A 86 7.54 12.85 1.70
N LEU A 87 7.77 13.25 2.95
CA LEU A 87 6.75 13.45 3.98
C LEU A 87 5.65 14.42 3.56
N ASP A 88 6.01 15.50 2.85
CA ASP A 88 5.08 16.54 2.40
C ASP A 88 4.34 16.20 1.09
N LEU A 89 4.70 15.09 0.43
CA LEU A 89 4.06 14.69 -0.83
C LEU A 89 2.71 14.02 -0.58
N ASP A 90 2.74 12.92 0.16
CA ASP A 90 1.59 12.09 0.51
C ASP A 90 1.98 11.05 1.58
N PRO A 91 1.02 10.43 2.30
CA PRO A 91 1.32 9.48 3.38
C PRO A 91 1.81 8.11 2.90
N HIS A 92 1.87 7.87 1.58
CA HIS A 92 2.26 6.59 0.98
C HIS A 92 3.66 6.62 0.34
N SER A 93 4.21 7.82 0.10
CA SER A 93 5.54 8.03 -0.44
C SER A 93 6.60 7.96 0.66
N THR A 94 7.59 7.07 0.52
CA THR A 94 8.60 6.85 1.55
C THR A 94 9.93 6.38 0.97
N TYR A 95 10.99 6.68 1.70
CA TYR A 95 12.32 6.15 1.45
C TYR A 95 12.45 4.81 2.16
N PHE A 96 12.95 3.81 1.45
CA PHE A 96 13.32 2.53 2.00
C PHE A 96 14.82 2.41 1.97
N ASP A 97 15.41 2.16 3.14
CA ASP A 97 16.74 1.59 3.13
C ASP A 97 16.69 0.11 2.68
N LYS A 98 17.85 -0.52 2.58
CA LYS A 98 17.94 -1.93 2.20
C LYS A 98 17.04 -2.85 3.03
N ALA A 99 16.98 -2.68 4.36
CA ALA A 99 16.20 -3.55 5.23
C ALA A 99 14.69 -3.33 5.04
N ASP A 100 14.27 -2.06 4.92
CA ASP A 100 12.88 -1.72 4.60
C ASP A 100 12.46 -2.27 3.21
N SER A 101 13.38 -2.26 2.24
CA SER A 101 13.15 -2.78 0.89
C SER A 101 12.96 -4.31 0.91
N GLU A 102 13.83 -5.02 1.62
CA GLU A 102 13.72 -6.48 1.81
C GLU A 102 12.40 -6.86 2.51
N ALA A 103 12.03 -6.13 3.58
CA ALA A 103 10.76 -6.37 4.28
C ALA A 103 9.53 -6.11 3.37
N PHE A 104 9.58 -5.07 2.53
CA PHE A 104 8.53 -4.79 1.57
C PHE A 104 8.40 -5.89 0.52
N ASP A 105 9.52 -6.38 -0.01
CA ASP A 105 9.54 -7.48 -0.98
C ASP A 105 9.01 -8.78 -0.38
N GLU A 106 9.36 -9.12 0.86
CA GLU A 106 8.81 -10.27 1.58
C GLU A 106 7.29 -10.17 1.72
N GLN A 107 6.78 -9.00 2.09
CA GLN A 107 5.34 -8.75 2.20
C GLN A 107 4.63 -8.90 0.85
N ALA A 108 5.20 -8.33 -0.21
CA ALA A 108 4.64 -8.38 -1.57
C ALA A 108 4.65 -9.80 -2.14
N ASN A 109 5.71 -10.56 -1.90
CA ASN A 109 5.81 -11.96 -2.31
C ASN A 109 4.96 -12.88 -1.43
N GLY A 110 4.61 -12.46 -0.22
CA GLY A 110 3.97 -13.33 0.77
C GLY A 110 4.86 -14.48 1.21
N ALA A 111 6.16 -14.32 1.04
CA ALA A 111 7.14 -15.34 1.32
C ALA A 111 8.43 -14.74 1.84
N TYR A 112 9.06 -15.46 2.75
CA TYR A 112 10.33 -15.06 3.33
C TYR A 112 11.21 -16.25 3.65
N GLU A 113 12.52 -16.03 3.77
CA GLU A 113 13.48 -17.09 4.07
C GLU A 113 13.72 -17.20 5.57
N GLY A 114 13.35 -18.33 6.17
CA GLY A 114 13.46 -18.49 7.62
C GLY A 114 12.95 -19.83 8.14
N ILE A 115 12.45 -19.84 9.37
CA ILE A 115 12.03 -21.08 10.05
C ILE A 115 10.50 -21.23 10.19
N GLY A 116 9.72 -20.18 9.94
CA GLY A 116 8.26 -20.22 9.94
C GLY A 116 7.63 -20.17 11.32
N VAL A 117 7.86 -19.09 12.07
CA VAL A 117 7.34 -18.94 13.43
C VAL A 117 6.86 -17.50 13.67
N GLU A 118 5.72 -17.37 14.33
CA GLU A 118 5.23 -16.10 14.85
C GLU A 118 5.82 -15.87 16.24
N LEU A 119 6.46 -14.72 16.43
CA LEU A 119 7.18 -14.38 17.65
C LEU A 119 6.67 -13.07 18.24
N GLN A 120 6.71 -13.02 19.56
CA GLN A 120 6.53 -11.81 20.34
C GLN A 120 7.83 -11.55 21.10
N GLN A 121 8.37 -10.35 20.98
CA GLN A 121 9.51 -9.95 21.78
C GLN A 121 9.04 -9.61 23.20
N GLU A 122 9.66 -10.24 24.19
CA GLU A 122 9.38 -10.00 25.60
C GLU A 122 10.16 -8.78 26.12
N PRO A 123 9.76 -8.17 27.26
CA PRO A 123 10.49 -7.06 27.87
C PRO A 123 11.95 -7.39 28.24
N ASP A 124 12.24 -8.67 28.51
CA ASP A 124 13.59 -9.18 28.76
C ASP A 124 14.37 -9.52 27.48
N ARG A 125 13.79 -9.18 26.32
CA ARG A 125 14.32 -9.35 24.95
C ARG A 125 14.38 -10.79 24.44
N SER A 126 13.95 -11.77 25.24
CA SER A 126 13.73 -13.11 24.73
C SER A 126 12.58 -13.13 23.70
N LEU A 127 12.58 -14.13 22.82
CA LEU A 127 11.54 -14.27 21.80
C LEU A 127 10.57 -15.36 22.23
N ARG A 128 9.34 -14.99 22.58
CA ARG A 128 8.27 -15.94 22.86
C ARG A 128 7.63 -16.38 21.55
N VAL A 129 7.45 -17.67 21.39
CA VAL A 129 6.67 -18.26 20.30
C VAL A 129 5.19 -18.03 20.57
N VAL A 130 4.56 -17.25 19.70
CA VAL A 130 3.10 -17.12 19.66
C VAL A 130 2.53 -18.40 19.05
N ALA A 131 2.97 -18.75 17.84
CA ALA A 131 2.61 -20.00 17.18
C ALA A 131 3.65 -20.39 16.11
N PRO A 132 3.97 -21.69 15.95
CA PRO A 132 4.63 -22.14 14.72
C PRO A 132 3.64 -22.06 13.55
N ILE A 133 4.13 -21.71 12.36
CA ILE A 133 3.31 -21.75 11.15
C ILE A 133 3.22 -23.21 10.69
N ASP A 134 2.02 -23.68 10.36
CA ASP A 134 1.80 -25.05 9.89
C ASP A 134 2.67 -25.38 8.66
N ASP A 135 3.11 -26.64 8.56
CA ASP A 135 3.94 -27.16 7.47
C ASP A 135 5.28 -26.43 7.25
N THR A 136 5.81 -25.74 8.28
CA THR A 136 7.13 -25.08 8.25
C THR A 136 8.21 -25.84 9.03
N PRO A 137 9.51 -25.50 8.88
CA PRO A 137 10.58 -26.08 9.67
C PRO A 137 10.34 -26.03 11.18
N ALA A 138 9.82 -24.92 11.72
CA ALA A 138 9.53 -24.78 13.15
C ALA A 138 8.46 -25.76 13.62
N ALA A 139 7.35 -25.88 12.89
CA ALA A 139 6.31 -26.86 13.19
C ALA A 139 6.85 -28.30 13.13
N ARG A 140 7.60 -28.65 12.07
CA ARG A 140 8.22 -29.98 11.92
C ARG A 140 9.24 -30.30 13.01
N ALA A 141 9.96 -29.29 13.50
CA ALA A 141 10.93 -29.43 14.58
C ALA A 141 10.28 -29.51 15.98
N GLY A 142 8.95 -29.40 16.06
CA GLY A 142 8.21 -29.53 17.31
C GLY A 142 8.31 -28.31 18.23
N ILE A 143 8.59 -27.14 17.68
CA ILE A 143 8.41 -25.85 18.36
C ILE A 143 6.92 -25.65 18.67
N ARG A 144 6.61 -25.07 19.83
CA ARG A 144 5.24 -24.93 20.35
C ARG A 144 4.96 -23.50 20.77
N SER A 145 3.68 -23.14 20.75
CA SER A 145 3.19 -21.91 21.39
C SER A 145 3.64 -21.88 22.85
N GLY A 146 4.12 -20.71 23.29
CA GLY A 146 4.64 -20.48 24.64
C GLY A 146 6.12 -20.82 24.83
N ASP A 147 6.79 -21.46 23.86
CA ASP A 147 8.23 -21.66 23.91
C ASP A 147 8.97 -20.31 23.96
N LEU A 148 10.06 -20.26 24.72
CA LEU A 148 10.92 -19.09 24.79
C LEU A 148 12.26 -19.40 24.12
N ILE A 149 12.60 -18.67 23.06
CA ILE A 149 13.90 -18.75 22.40
C ILE A 149 14.85 -17.83 23.18
N THR A 150 15.89 -18.41 23.78
CA THR A 150 16.84 -17.67 24.63
C THR A 150 18.21 -17.49 23.97
N ALA A 151 18.57 -18.36 23.02
CA ALA A 151 19.81 -18.26 22.26
C ALA A 151 19.65 -18.81 20.84
N ILE A 152 20.47 -18.28 19.93
CA ILE A 152 20.56 -18.68 18.53
C ILE A 152 22.03 -18.99 18.22
N ASP A 153 22.30 -20.18 17.70
CA ASP A 153 23.65 -20.69 17.42
C ASP A 153 24.62 -20.53 18.61
N GLY A 154 24.11 -20.80 19.82
CA GLY A 154 24.87 -20.70 21.08
C GLY A 154 25.09 -19.27 21.59
N LYS A 155 24.59 -18.24 20.89
CA LYS A 155 24.66 -16.85 21.32
C LYS A 155 23.33 -16.43 21.95
N PRO A 156 23.32 -15.89 23.18
CA PRO A 156 22.12 -15.29 23.76
C PRO A 156 21.55 -14.23 22.83
N ILE A 157 20.21 -14.13 22.76
CA ILE A 157 19.56 -13.10 21.95
C ILE A 157 19.96 -11.73 22.50
N SER A 158 20.63 -10.93 21.68
CA SER A 158 21.03 -9.57 22.02
C SER A 158 19.94 -8.56 21.66
N ALA A 159 20.03 -7.35 22.20
CA ALA A 159 19.08 -6.27 21.94
C ALA A 159 19.12 -5.75 20.50
N GLU A 160 20.23 -5.99 19.80
CA GLU A 160 20.55 -5.38 18.51
C GLU A 160 20.09 -6.28 17.35
N ASP A 161 19.99 -7.60 17.57
CA ASP A 161 19.77 -8.58 16.50
C ASP A 161 18.28 -8.88 16.21
N GLY A 162 17.37 -8.62 17.16
CA GLY A 162 15.93 -8.85 16.97
C GLY A 162 15.59 -10.23 16.40
N MET A 163 14.82 -10.25 15.30
CA MET A 163 14.39 -11.47 14.60
C MET A 163 15.31 -11.86 13.42
N GLU A 164 16.28 -11.00 13.07
CA GLU A 164 17.13 -11.14 11.88
C GLU A 164 17.91 -12.47 11.84
N PRO A 165 18.50 -12.98 12.94
CA PRO A 165 19.25 -14.24 12.92
C PRO A 165 18.40 -15.47 12.61
N LEU A 166 17.07 -15.38 12.75
CA LEU A 166 16.16 -16.45 12.38
C LEU A 166 15.99 -16.56 10.86
N ARG A 167 16.36 -15.50 10.13
CA ARG A 167 16.39 -15.43 8.67
C ARG A 167 17.70 -15.99 8.12
N GLY A 168 17.68 -16.30 6.83
CA GLY A 168 18.85 -16.76 6.09
C GLY A 168 18.51 -17.77 5.00
N ALA A 169 19.49 -18.01 4.12
CA ALA A 169 19.29 -18.79 2.90
C ALA A 169 18.62 -20.15 3.14
N PRO A 170 17.67 -20.56 2.29
CA PRO A 170 17.05 -21.88 2.32
C PRO A 170 18.11 -22.99 2.31
N GLY A 171 17.89 -24.03 3.12
CA GLY A 171 18.82 -25.13 3.31
C GLY A 171 19.93 -24.86 4.34
N SER A 172 20.13 -23.62 4.78
CA SER A 172 21.05 -23.32 5.89
C SER A 172 20.52 -23.84 7.22
N LYS A 173 21.42 -24.15 8.15
CA LYS A 173 21.06 -24.64 9.49
C LYS A 173 21.07 -23.52 10.51
N ILE A 174 20.25 -23.69 11.54
CA ILE A 174 20.19 -22.83 12.72
C ILE A 174 19.92 -23.71 13.95
N VAL A 175 20.54 -23.38 15.07
CA VAL A 175 20.29 -24.02 16.36
C VAL A 175 19.61 -23.03 17.29
N LEU A 176 18.44 -23.37 17.81
CA LEU A 176 17.72 -22.56 18.79
C LEU A 176 17.80 -23.21 20.16
N THR A 177 18.17 -22.45 21.18
CA THR A 177 18.02 -22.88 22.57
C THR A 177 16.65 -22.46 23.08
N ILE A 178 15.84 -23.44 23.45
CA ILE A 178 14.44 -23.29 23.85
C ILE A 178 14.28 -23.54 25.35
N VAL A 179 13.52 -22.66 26.01
CA VAL A 179 12.95 -22.87 27.34
C VAL A 179 11.46 -23.11 27.18
N ARG A 180 10.99 -24.27 27.66
CA ARG A 180 9.59 -24.69 27.55
C ARG A 180 9.02 -24.95 28.94
N GLU A 181 7.83 -24.41 29.20
CA GLU A 181 7.11 -24.65 30.44
C GLU A 181 6.91 -26.17 30.69
N GLY A 182 7.11 -26.60 31.94
CA GLY A 182 7.07 -28.02 32.31
C GLY A 182 8.32 -28.83 31.93
N THR A 183 9.31 -28.24 31.24
CA THR A 183 10.60 -28.89 30.94
C THR A 183 11.70 -28.34 31.85
N PRO A 184 12.40 -29.19 32.62
CA PRO A 184 13.27 -28.72 33.72
C PRO A 184 14.58 -28.06 33.28
N LYS A 185 14.97 -28.19 32.01
CA LYS A 185 16.21 -27.61 31.46
C LYS A 185 15.97 -27.06 30.05
N PRO A 186 16.65 -25.97 29.66
CA PRO A 186 16.70 -25.54 28.27
C PRO A 186 17.25 -26.66 27.38
N PHE A 187 16.81 -26.72 26.14
CA PHE A 187 17.28 -27.71 25.16
C PHE A 187 17.43 -27.08 23.77
N ASP A 188 18.31 -27.66 22.96
CA ASP A 188 18.59 -27.17 21.63
C ASP A 188 17.72 -27.87 20.57
N VAL A 189 17.26 -27.10 19.60
CA VAL A 189 16.51 -27.55 18.43
C VAL A 189 17.25 -27.10 17.18
N THR A 190 17.66 -28.05 16.35
CA THR A 190 18.28 -27.75 15.05
C THR A 190 17.21 -27.70 13.98
N LEU A 191 17.14 -26.58 13.25
CA LEU A 191 16.25 -26.39 12.13
C LEU A 191 17.03 -26.17 10.84
N VAL A 192 16.37 -26.45 9.72
CA VAL A 192 16.85 -26.11 8.38
C VAL A 192 15.94 -25.01 7.86
N ARG A 193 16.50 -23.84 7.53
CA ARG A 193 15.74 -22.71 6.98
C ARG A 193 15.13 -23.10 5.63
N ASP A 194 13.97 -22.53 5.34
CA ASP A 194 13.18 -22.81 4.14
C ASP A 194 12.51 -21.52 3.66
N THR A 195 11.95 -21.54 2.46
CA THR A 195 11.07 -20.47 1.99
C THR A 195 9.70 -20.64 2.64
N ILE A 196 9.40 -19.77 3.59
CA ILE A 196 8.13 -19.75 4.32
C ILE A 196 7.11 -18.98 3.49
N ARG A 197 5.94 -19.57 3.28
CA ARG A 197 4.83 -18.95 2.54
C ARG A 197 3.68 -18.64 3.48
N VAL A 198 3.23 -17.40 3.49
CA VAL A 198 2.08 -16.96 4.28
C VAL A 198 0.83 -17.07 3.42
N THR A 199 -0.10 -17.95 3.82
CA THR A 199 -1.34 -18.18 3.06
C THR A 199 -2.26 -16.96 3.13
N SER A 200 -2.40 -16.22 2.02
CA SER A 200 -3.29 -15.07 1.92
C SER A 200 -4.72 -15.43 1.48
N VAL A 201 -4.89 -16.56 0.79
CA VAL A 201 -6.17 -17.02 0.23
C VAL A 201 -6.66 -18.29 0.94
N ARG A 202 -7.88 -18.25 1.49
CA ARG A 202 -8.52 -19.41 2.13
C ARG A 202 -9.92 -19.64 1.56
N GLY A 203 -10.27 -20.89 1.31
CA GLY A 203 -11.58 -21.28 0.76
C GLY A 203 -12.32 -22.28 1.66
N ARG A 204 -13.65 -22.15 1.72
CA ARG A 204 -14.54 -23.17 2.30
C ARG A 204 -15.93 -23.12 1.67
N LEU A 205 -16.70 -24.19 1.77
CA LEU A 205 -18.13 -24.14 1.47
C LEU A 205 -18.87 -23.54 2.67
N LEU A 206 -19.78 -22.59 2.41
CA LEU A 206 -20.72 -22.07 3.41
C LEU A 206 -21.92 -23.01 3.54
N GLU A 207 -22.39 -23.51 2.40
CA GLU A 207 -23.48 -24.45 2.24
C GLU A 207 -23.23 -25.29 0.97
N PRO A 208 -23.95 -26.40 0.73
CA PRO A 208 -23.85 -27.16 -0.51
C PRO A 208 -24.00 -26.27 -1.76
N GLY A 209 -22.91 -26.15 -2.52
CA GLY A 209 -22.82 -25.34 -3.75
C GLY A 209 -22.63 -23.84 -3.53
N TYR A 210 -22.41 -23.34 -2.32
CA TYR A 210 -22.07 -21.94 -2.07
C TYR A 210 -20.65 -21.82 -1.52
N GLY A 211 -19.75 -21.28 -2.33
CA GLY A 211 -18.35 -21.08 -1.97
C GLY A 211 -18.15 -19.80 -1.16
N TYR A 212 -17.13 -19.82 -0.32
CA TYR A 212 -16.54 -18.66 0.32
C TYR A 212 -15.05 -18.69 0.08
N VAL A 213 -14.51 -17.57 -0.39
CA VAL A 213 -13.07 -17.34 -0.52
C VAL A 213 -12.72 -16.03 0.17
N ARG A 214 -11.78 -16.08 1.11
CA ARG A 214 -11.21 -14.91 1.76
C ARG A 214 -9.84 -14.63 1.18
N ILE A 215 -9.63 -13.39 0.74
CA ILE A 215 -8.31 -12.87 0.36
C ILE A 215 -7.93 -11.83 1.41
N SER A 216 -6.89 -12.11 2.17
CA SER A 216 -6.42 -11.24 3.27
C SER A 216 -5.36 -10.23 2.85
N ALA A 217 -4.65 -10.48 1.75
CA ALA A 217 -3.71 -9.58 1.10
C ALA A 217 -3.49 -10.00 -0.35
N PHE A 218 -3.11 -9.07 -1.23
CA PHE A 218 -2.75 -9.35 -2.62
C PHE A 218 -1.23 -9.49 -2.76
N GLN A 219 -0.78 -10.72 -2.93
CA GLN A 219 0.61 -11.13 -3.07
C GLN A 219 0.86 -11.77 -4.44
N THR A 220 2.13 -12.03 -4.76
CA THR A 220 2.57 -12.58 -6.05
C THR A 220 1.75 -13.81 -6.48
N ASP A 221 1.47 -14.74 -5.57
CA ASP A 221 0.76 -15.99 -5.89
C ASP A 221 -0.76 -15.95 -5.66
N THR A 222 -1.33 -14.80 -5.27
CA THR A 222 -2.74 -14.71 -4.85
C THR A 222 -3.74 -15.14 -5.93
N ALA A 223 -3.50 -14.80 -7.19
CA ALA A 223 -4.38 -15.23 -8.29
C ALA A 223 -4.34 -16.75 -8.49
N ALA A 224 -3.14 -17.35 -8.49
CA ALA A 224 -2.98 -18.80 -8.61
C ALA A 224 -3.63 -19.53 -7.43
N ASP A 225 -3.48 -19.01 -6.21
CA ASP A 225 -4.10 -19.61 -5.02
C ASP A 225 -5.62 -19.43 -5.01
N PHE A 226 -6.14 -18.30 -5.51
CA PHE A 226 -7.56 -18.11 -5.76
C PHE A 226 -8.12 -19.18 -6.71
N GLN A 227 -7.45 -19.42 -7.84
CA GLN A 227 -7.85 -20.44 -8.82
C GLN A 227 -7.86 -21.84 -8.20
N LYS A 228 -6.81 -22.22 -7.45
CA LYS A 228 -6.76 -23.52 -6.74
C LYS A 228 -7.89 -23.67 -5.72
N GLN A 229 -8.18 -22.62 -4.94
CA GLN A 229 -9.29 -22.67 -3.99
C GLN A 229 -10.64 -22.81 -4.72
N LEU A 230 -10.81 -22.11 -5.84
CA LEU A 230 -12.04 -22.21 -6.63
C LEU A 230 -12.23 -23.60 -7.22
N GLU A 231 -11.18 -24.19 -7.80
CA GLU A 231 -11.16 -25.56 -8.32
C GLU A 231 -11.53 -26.57 -7.22
N ARG A 232 -10.91 -26.46 -6.04
CA ARG A 232 -11.23 -27.30 -4.87
C ARG A 232 -12.70 -27.18 -4.46
N LEU A 233 -13.25 -25.96 -4.44
CA LEU A 233 -14.66 -25.73 -4.09
C LEU A 233 -15.63 -26.31 -5.15
N GLN A 234 -15.16 -26.49 -6.39
CA GLN A 234 -15.92 -27.04 -7.51
C GLN A 234 -15.77 -28.57 -7.68
N GLU A 235 -14.95 -29.26 -6.88
CA GLU A 235 -14.82 -30.73 -6.90
C GLU A 235 -16.17 -31.44 -6.66
N GLY A 236 -17.04 -30.83 -5.85
CA GLY A 236 -18.41 -31.30 -5.60
C GLY A 236 -19.44 -30.91 -6.67
N GLY A 237 -19.01 -30.28 -7.77
CA GLY A 237 -19.85 -29.75 -8.84
C GLY A 237 -19.84 -28.22 -8.93
N ALA A 238 -20.53 -27.69 -9.93
CA ALA A 238 -20.59 -26.25 -10.18
C ALA A 238 -21.16 -25.48 -8.98
N LEU A 239 -20.49 -24.38 -8.60
CA LEU A 239 -20.98 -23.49 -7.57
C LEU A 239 -22.24 -22.76 -8.04
N ARG A 240 -23.20 -22.64 -7.13
CA ARG A 240 -24.41 -21.82 -7.25
C ARG A 240 -24.15 -20.34 -6.96
N GLY A 241 -22.98 -20.02 -6.41
CA GLY A 241 -22.53 -18.66 -6.15
C GLY A 241 -21.28 -18.64 -5.25
N LEU A 242 -20.63 -17.48 -5.21
CA LEU A 242 -19.42 -17.25 -4.41
C LEU A 242 -19.56 -15.99 -3.55
N VAL A 243 -19.21 -16.09 -2.27
CA VAL A 243 -18.87 -14.94 -1.42
C VAL A 243 -17.35 -14.73 -1.49
N LEU A 244 -16.93 -13.57 -1.97
CA LEU A 244 -15.54 -13.13 -1.98
C LEU A 244 -15.34 -12.14 -0.83
N ASP A 245 -14.64 -12.54 0.22
CA ASP A 245 -14.40 -11.72 1.42
C ASP A 245 -13.06 -10.96 1.32
N LEU A 246 -13.15 -9.64 1.27
CA LEU A 246 -12.05 -8.68 1.23
C LEU A 246 -12.01 -7.79 2.49
N ARG A 247 -12.77 -8.13 3.54
CA ARG A 247 -12.77 -7.39 4.81
C ARG A 247 -11.39 -7.37 5.43
N SER A 248 -10.98 -6.19 5.88
CA SER A 248 -9.68 -5.92 6.50
C SER A 248 -8.49 -6.36 5.64
N ASN A 249 -8.66 -6.32 4.31
CA ASN A 249 -7.58 -6.52 3.35
C ASN A 249 -7.04 -5.16 2.86
N PRO A 250 -5.82 -4.76 3.27
CA PRO A 250 -5.24 -3.45 2.96
C PRO A 250 -4.79 -3.30 1.49
N GLY A 251 -5.00 -4.32 0.67
CA GLY A 251 -4.60 -4.35 -0.73
C GLY A 251 -3.34 -5.18 -0.94
N GLY A 252 -2.40 -4.63 -1.72
CA GLY A 252 -1.18 -5.31 -2.15
C GLY A 252 -0.96 -5.13 -3.65
N LEU A 253 -0.46 -6.16 -4.34
CA LEU A 253 -0.13 -6.09 -5.75
C LEU A 253 -1.39 -5.90 -6.62
N LEU A 254 -1.40 -4.79 -7.38
CA LEU A 254 -2.47 -4.47 -8.32
C LEU A 254 -2.73 -5.61 -9.32
N LEU A 255 -1.66 -6.17 -9.91
CA LEU A 255 -1.78 -7.19 -10.93
C LEU A 255 -2.48 -8.46 -10.41
N ALA A 256 -2.25 -8.83 -9.15
CA ALA A 256 -2.93 -9.96 -8.53
C ALA A 256 -4.45 -9.70 -8.42
N ALA A 257 -4.86 -8.49 -8.02
CA ALA A 257 -6.27 -8.11 -8.00
C ALA A 257 -6.90 -8.07 -9.41
N VAL A 258 -6.14 -7.59 -10.41
CA VAL A 258 -6.57 -7.59 -11.81
C VAL A 258 -6.81 -9.02 -12.29
N GLN A 259 -5.89 -9.95 -12.01
CA GLN A 259 -6.03 -11.36 -12.40
C GLN A 259 -7.22 -12.04 -11.72
N VAL A 260 -7.46 -11.78 -10.43
CA VAL A 260 -8.66 -12.30 -9.73
C VAL A 260 -9.95 -11.71 -10.31
N ALA A 261 -9.94 -10.43 -10.72
CA ALA A 261 -11.09 -9.84 -11.41
C ALA A 261 -11.31 -10.50 -12.78
N ASP A 262 -10.23 -10.75 -13.51
CA ASP A 262 -10.24 -11.39 -14.84
C ASP A 262 -10.82 -12.82 -14.77
N ASP A 263 -10.43 -13.61 -13.76
CA ASP A 263 -10.98 -14.95 -13.51
C ASP A 263 -12.51 -14.98 -13.28
N LEU A 264 -13.12 -13.82 -12.98
CA LEU A 264 -14.53 -13.67 -12.69
C LEU A 264 -15.28 -12.86 -13.77
N LEU A 265 -14.61 -12.35 -14.80
CA LEU A 265 -15.21 -11.51 -15.83
C LEU A 265 -14.99 -12.12 -17.22
N ASP A 266 -15.93 -11.93 -18.14
CA ASP A 266 -15.74 -12.35 -19.54
C ASP A 266 -15.23 -11.22 -20.44
N LYS A 267 -15.41 -9.97 -20.02
CA LYS A 267 -15.08 -8.75 -20.76
C LYS A 267 -15.27 -7.51 -19.89
N GLY A 268 -14.80 -6.38 -20.41
CA GLY A 268 -14.96 -5.06 -19.80
C GLY A 268 -13.68 -4.58 -19.16
N THR A 269 -13.63 -3.30 -18.84
CA THR A 269 -12.45 -2.72 -18.17
C THR A 269 -12.45 -3.16 -16.71
N ILE A 270 -11.28 -3.53 -16.19
CA ILE A 270 -11.09 -3.87 -14.78
C ILE A 270 -10.69 -2.60 -14.02
N VAL A 271 -9.62 -1.94 -14.49
CA VAL A 271 -9.09 -0.73 -13.86
C VAL A 271 -8.28 0.07 -14.87
N SER A 272 -8.23 1.39 -14.67
CA SER A 272 -7.25 2.24 -15.34
C SER A 272 -6.44 3.04 -14.32
N THR A 273 -5.23 3.37 -14.70
CA THR A 273 -4.30 4.20 -13.93
C THR A 273 -3.99 5.45 -14.73
N ARG A 274 -3.91 6.60 -14.05
CA ARG A 274 -3.49 7.86 -14.66
C ARG A 274 -2.39 8.51 -13.84
N GLY A 275 -1.25 8.77 -14.45
CA GLY A 275 -0.07 9.36 -13.84
C GLY A 275 0.55 10.46 -14.69
N ARG A 276 1.71 10.97 -14.25
CA ARG A 276 2.44 12.02 -14.97
C ARG A 276 3.31 11.48 -16.09
N LEU A 277 3.75 10.24 -15.98
CA LEU A 277 4.62 9.56 -16.94
C LEU A 277 3.76 8.61 -17.79
N PRO A 278 4.04 8.45 -19.10
CA PRO A 278 3.31 7.51 -19.94
C PRO A 278 3.29 6.08 -19.39
N ILE A 279 4.36 5.64 -18.72
CA ILE A 279 4.44 4.31 -18.09
C ILE A 279 3.48 4.14 -16.89
N SER A 280 3.04 5.25 -16.31
CA SER A 280 2.09 5.29 -15.19
C SER A 280 0.63 5.43 -15.68
N ASP A 281 0.42 5.59 -16.99
CA ASP A 281 -0.87 5.52 -17.64
C ASP A 281 -1.06 4.09 -18.19
N SER A 282 -2.01 3.35 -17.64
CA SER A 282 -2.29 1.97 -18.06
C SER A 282 -3.75 1.64 -17.92
N LYS A 283 -4.24 0.75 -18.78
CA LYS A 283 -5.61 0.23 -18.75
C LYS A 283 -5.56 -1.29 -18.79
N PHE A 284 -6.31 -1.91 -17.89
CA PHE A 284 -6.43 -3.36 -17.81
C PHE A 284 -7.87 -3.74 -18.15
N ASP A 285 -8.03 -4.60 -19.15
CA ASP A 285 -9.32 -5.11 -19.63
C ASP A 285 -9.37 -6.62 -19.38
N ALA A 286 -10.58 -7.14 -19.08
CA ALA A 286 -10.82 -8.55 -18.88
C ALA A 286 -10.77 -9.33 -20.21
N THR A 287 -10.38 -10.60 -20.09
CA THR A 287 -10.34 -11.60 -21.15
C THR A 287 -11.48 -12.61 -20.99
N PRO A 288 -11.94 -13.28 -22.06
CA PRO A 288 -13.03 -14.25 -21.95
C PRO A 288 -12.66 -15.46 -21.06
N GLY A 289 -13.52 -15.83 -20.11
CA GLY A 289 -13.29 -17.00 -19.27
C GLY A 289 -13.76 -16.91 -17.81
N ASP A 290 -14.99 -16.44 -17.53
CA ASP A 290 -15.54 -16.45 -16.16
C ASP A 290 -15.57 -17.87 -15.57
N ARG A 291 -14.69 -18.13 -14.60
CA ARG A 291 -14.51 -19.46 -13.97
C ARG A 291 -15.75 -19.93 -13.19
N LEU A 292 -16.65 -19.01 -12.86
CA LEU A 292 -17.92 -19.32 -12.23
C LEU A 292 -19.08 -19.54 -13.21
N ASN A 293 -18.84 -19.43 -14.52
CA ASN A 293 -19.82 -19.63 -15.58
C ASN A 293 -21.13 -18.84 -15.33
N GLY A 294 -21.00 -17.57 -14.92
CA GLY A 294 -22.13 -16.69 -14.61
C GLY A 294 -22.82 -16.96 -13.28
N ALA A 295 -22.31 -17.85 -12.42
CA ALA A 295 -22.82 -17.98 -11.06
C ALA A 295 -22.64 -16.64 -10.31
N PRO A 296 -23.64 -16.20 -9.52
CA PRO A 296 -23.61 -14.90 -8.86
C PRO A 296 -22.43 -14.77 -7.90
N VAL A 297 -21.91 -13.56 -7.77
CA VAL A 297 -20.83 -13.22 -6.83
C VAL A 297 -21.32 -12.10 -5.91
N VAL A 298 -20.99 -12.23 -4.63
CA VAL A 298 -21.07 -11.13 -3.66
C VAL A 298 -19.65 -10.84 -3.18
N VAL A 299 -19.27 -9.56 -3.19
CA VAL A 299 -18.01 -9.09 -2.60
C VAL A 299 -18.32 -8.49 -1.24
N LEU A 300 -17.70 -9.02 -0.19
CA LEU A 300 -17.84 -8.54 1.18
C LEU A 300 -16.66 -7.63 1.53
N VAL A 301 -16.94 -6.39 1.97
CA VAL A 301 -15.94 -5.34 2.23
C VAL A 301 -16.21 -4.61 3.54
N ASP A 302 -15.20 -3.93 4.08
CA ASP A 302 -15.32 -3.08 5.27
C ASP A 302 -14.34 -1.90 5.23
N ALA A 303 -14.23 -1.13 6.32
CA ALA A 303 -13.32 0.01 6.43
C ALA A 303 -11.84 -0.34 6.24
N GLY A 304 -11.44 -1.59 6.50
CA GLY A 304 -10.07 -2.06 6.32
C GLY A 304 -9.78 -2.57 4.91
N SER A 305 -10.80 -2.69 4.04
CA SER A 305 -10.61 -2.96 2.62
C SER A 305 -9.99 -1.72 1.94
N ALA A 306 -8.80 -1.85 1.35
CA ALA A 306 -8.10 -0.72 0.72
C ALA A 306 -7.42 -1.09 -0.60
N SER A 307 -7.14 -0.09 -1.44
CA SER A 307 -6.26 -0.19 -2.61
C SER A 307 -6.67 -1.31 -3.58
N ALA A 308 -5.84 -2.33 -3.80
CA ALA A 308 -6.13 -3.46 -4.69
C ALA A 308 -7.48 -4.15 -4.37
N SER A 309 -7.89 -4.19 -3.09
CA SER A 309 -9.21 -4.68 -2.67
C SER A 309 -10.35 -3.83 -3.24
N GLU A 310 -10.18 -2.51 -3.23
CA GLU A 310 -11.15 -1.54 -3.75
C GLU A 310 -11.19 -1.58 -5.28
N VAL A 311 -10.04 -1.81 -5.92
CA VAL A 311 -9.96 -2.05 -7.37
C VAL A 311 -10.76 -3.29 -7.75
N LEU A 312 -10.58 -4.42 -7.06
CA LEU A 312 -11.32 -5.65 -7.32
C LEU A 312 -12.83 -5.48 -7.09
N ALA A 313 -13.21 -4.89 -5.95
CA ALA A 313 -14.61 -4.61 -5.64
C ALA A 313 -15.26 -3.67 -6.67
N GLY A 314 -14.58 -2.58 -7.03
CA GLY A 314 -15.03 -1.63 -8.05
C GLY A 314 -15.13 -2.24 -9.44
N ALA A 315 -14.15 -3.05 -9.85
CA ALA A 315 -14.15 -3.75 -11.13
C ALA A 315 -15.36 -4.67 -11.27
N LEU A 316 -15.59 -5.53 -10.28
CA LEU A 316 -16.70 -6.49 -10.31
C LEU A 316 -18.07 -5.80 -10.20
N ARG A 317 -18.16 -4.73 -9.40
CA ARG A 317 -19.38 -3.95 -9.24
C ARG A 317 -19.75 -3.18 -10.51
N ASP A 318 -18.82 -2.42 -11.08
CA ASP A 318 -19.09 -1.54 -12.22
C ASP A 318 -19.34 -2.32 -13.52
N ASN A 319 -18.79 -3.54 -13.64
CA ASN A 319 -19.14 -4.47 -14.72
C ASN A 319 -20.46 -5.23 -14.47
N GLY A 320 -21.15 -4.98 -13.35
CA GLY A 320 -22.40 -5.66 -12.99
C GLY A 320 -22.24 -7.15 -12.68
N ARG A 321 -21.01 -7.59 -12.39
CA ARG A 321 -20.65 -8.99 -12.15
C ARG A 321 -20.90 -9.42 -10.71
N ALA A 322 -20.73 -8.51 -9.76
CA ALA A 322 -20.94 -8.77 -8.35
C ALA A 322 -21.72 -7.65 -7.68
N ARG A 323 -22.40 -8.00 -6.59
CA ARG A 323 -22.97 -7.03 -5.65
C ARG A 323 -22.02 -6.84 -4.48
N VAL A 324 -21.74 -5.60 -4.10
CA VAL A 324 -20.88 -5.28 -2.96
C VAL A 324 -21.75 -5.19 -1.69
N VAL A 325 -21.35 -5.90 -0.65
CA VAL A 325 -22.05 -5.99 0.64
C VAL A 325 -21.05 -5.63 1.74
N GLY A 326 -21.47 -4.93 2.79
CA GLY A 326 -20.61 -4.62 3.93
C GLY A 326 -20.62 -3.16 4.33
N SER A 327 -19.45 -2.59 4.62
CA SER A 327 -19.29 -1.18 4.98
C SER A 327 -18.42 -0.43 3.96
N ARG A 328 -18.41 0.91 4.01
CA ARG A 328 -17.59 1.72 3.09
C ARG A 328 -16.11 1.37 3.27
N THR A 329 -15.37 1.30 2.17
CA THR A 329 -13.93 0.98 2.17
C THR A 329 -13.04 2.19 2.50
N PHE A 330 -11.74 1.94 2.67
CA PHE A 330 -10.77 2.91 3.17
C PHE A 330 -10.59 4.17 2.30
N GLY A 331 -10.63 4.03 0.97
CA GLY A 331 -10.50 5.13 0.01
C GLY A 331 -9.11 5.33 -0.58
N LYS A 332 -8.24 4.32 -0.60
CA LYS A 332 -6.88 4.47 -1.16
C LYS A 332 -6.91 4.25 -2.68
N GLY A 333 -6.92 5.35 -3.43
CA GLY A 333 -6.96 5.38 -4.89
C GLY A 333 -5.63 5.71 -5.55
N SER A 334 -4.49 5.60 -4.85
CA SER A 334 -3.15 5.96 -5.34
C SER A 334 -2.32 4.72 -5.69
N VAL A 335 -1.49 4.83 -6.73
CA VAL A 335 -0.52 3.82 -7.16
C VAL A 335 0.85 4.19 -6.68
N GLN A 336 1.52 3.28 -5.96
CA GLN A 336 2.92 3.44 -5.60
C GLN A 336 3.82 2.62 -6.54
N THR A 337 4.93 3.21 -6.96
CA THR A 337 6.01 2.55 -7.68
C THR A 337 7.25 2.55 -6.81
N VAL A 338 7.92 1.40 -6.69
CA VAL A 338 9.22 1.31 -6.03
C VAL A 338 10.31 1.57 -7.06
N LEU A 339 11.10 2.60 -6.81
CA LEU A 339 12.21 3.04 -7.66
C LEU A 339 13.52 2.66 -6.96
N PRO A 340 14.27 1.67 -7.47
CA PRO A 340 15.55 1.29 -6.88
C PRO A 340 16.60 2.39 -7.09
N LEU A 341 17.51 2.52 -6.14
CA LEU A 341 18.65 3.41 -6.16
C LEU A 341 19.96 2.60 -6.28
N ASP A 342 21.00 3.21 -6.83
CA ASP A 342 22.30 2.54 -7.10
C ASP A 342 22.99 1.99 -5.85
N ASN A 343 22.64 2.50 -4.67
CA ASN A 343 23.20 2.08 -3.38
C ASN A 343 22.46 0.90 -2.74
N GLY A 344 21.43 0.35 -3.39
CA GLY A 344 20.59 -0.74 -2.88
C GLY A 344 19.40 -0.30 -2.05
N ASP A 345 19.24 1.01 -1.83
CA ASP A 345 18.04 1.59 -1.24
C ASP A 345 16.96 1.79 -2.31
N SER A 346 15.74 2.18 -1.92
CA SER A 346 14.63 2.41 -2.85
C SER A 346 13.75 3.59 -2.42
N VAL A 347 13.04 4.19 -3.37
CA VAL A 347 11.99 5.17 -3.09
C VAL A 347 10.66 4.59 -3.55
N LYS A 348 9.74 4.37 -2.61
CA LYS A 348 8.34 4.08 -2.93
C LYS A 348 7.62 5.42 -3.13
N LEU A 349 7.16 5.69 -4.34
CA LEU A 349 6.59 6.99 -4.71
C LEU A 349 5.20 6.83 -5.30
N THR A 350 4.27 7.73 -4.94
CA THR A 350 2.98 7.80 -5.62
C THR A 350 3.14 8.37 -7.03
N THR A 351 2.85 7.56 -8.05
CA THR A 351 3.09 7.90 -9.46
C THR A 351 1.80 8.03 -10.29
N ALA A 352 0.70 7.43 -9.83
CA ALA A 352 -0.59 7.46 -10.51
C ALA A 352 -1.77 7.36 -9.54
N ARG A 353 -2.99 7.50 -10.09
CA ARG A 353 -4.26 7.23 -9.41
C ARG A 353 -5.05 6.14 -10.13
N TYR A 354 -5.78 5.33 -9.37
CA TYR A 354 -6.72 4.32 -9.86
C TYR A 354 -8.06 4.94 -10.24
N TYR A 355 -8.63 4.43 -11.32
CA TYR A 355 -9.98 4.74 -11.76
C TYR A 355 -10.72 3.43 -12.05
N THR A 356 -11.89 3.31 -11.44
CA THR A 356 -12.84 2.23 -11.67
C THR A 356 -13.35 2.23 -13.12
N PRO A 357 -14.01 1.16 -13.59
CA PRO A 357 -14.55 1.10 -14.95
C PRO A 357 -15.57 2.20 -15.26
N SER A 358 -16.30 2.70 -14.26
CA SER A 358 -17.17 3.88 -14.41
C SER A 358 -16.42 5.21 -14.59
N GLY A 359 -15.09 5.20 -14.52
CA GLY A 359 -14.23 6.38 -14.64
C GLY A 359 -14.07 7.17 -13.36
N LYS A 360 -14.57 6.68 -12.22
CA LYS A 360 -14.47 7.33 -10.91
C LYS A 360 -13.17 6.97 -10.20
N SER A 361 -12.52 7.98 -9.63
CA SER A 361 -11.40 7.79 -8.69
C SER A 361 -11.92 7.31 -7.33
N ILE A 362 -11.22 6.35 -6.73
CA ILE A 362 -11.52 5.83 -5.39
C ILE A 362 -10.91 6.73 -4.30
N GLN A 363 -9.91 7.54 -4.67
CA GLN A 363 -9.09 8.34 -3.76
C GLN A 363 -9.96 9.18 -2.81
N ALA A 364 -9.71 9.05 -1.51
CA ALA A 364 -10.40 9.72 -0.40
C ALA A 364 -11.92 9.48 -0.28
N SER A 365 -12.55 8.72 -1.19
CA SER A 365 -13.99 8.41 -1.15
C SER A 365 -14.27 6.95 -0.77
N GLY A 366 -13.49 6.01 -1.31
CA GLY A 366 -13.74 4.57 -1.18
C GLY A 366 -14.91 4.07 -2.02
N ILE A 367 -15.14 2.76 -1.95
CA ILE A 367 -16.27 2.05 -2.52
C ILE A 367 -17.40 2.02 -1.49
N VAL A 368 -18.57 2.52 -1.92
CA VAL A 368 -19.81 2.42 -1.14
C VAL A 368 -20.49 1.09 -1.45
N PRO A 369 -20.81 0.25 -0.45
CA PRO A 369 -21.46 -1.03 -0.68
C PRO A 369 -22.91 -0.85 -1.18
N ASP A 370 -23.36 -1.78 -2.01
CA ASP A 370 -24.74 -1.84 -2.53
C ASP A 370 -25.75 -2.36 -1.48
N VAL A 371 -25.25 -3.05 -0.45
CA VAL A 371 -26.00 -3.46 0.75
C VAL A 371 -25.14 -3.17 1.97
N VAL A 372 -25.60 -2.23 2.81
CA VAL A 372 -24.90 -1.86 4.04
C VAL A 372 -25.12 -2.92 5.11
N VAL A 373 -24.04 -3.37 5.74
CA VAL A 373 -24.02 -4.22 6.94
C VAL A 373 -23.40 -3.42 8.08
N LYS A 374 -23.95 -3.54 9.28
CA LYS A 374 -23.45 -2.90 10.49
C LYS A 374 -22.88 -3.94 11.46
N PRO A 375 -21.94 -3.57 12.34
CA PRO A 375 -21.44 -4.43 13.42
C PRO A 375 -22.56 -4.95 14.33
N GLU A 376 -22.42 -6.17 14.86
CA GLU A 376 -23.45 -6.84 15.70
C GLU A 376 -23.72 -6.11 17.01
N ASP A 377 -22.68 -5.57 17.66
CA ASP A 377 -22.80 -4.95 18.98
C ASP A 377 -23.33 -3.51 18.92
N GLY A 378 -23.61 -2.99 17.73
CA GLY A 378 -24.04 -1.60 17.50
C GLY A 378 -22.99 -0.55 17.88
N THR A 379 -21.95 -0.95 18.59
CA THR A 379 -20.69 -0.24 18.71
C THR A 379 -19.93 -0.46 17.41
N PRO A 380 -19.63 0.60 16.65
CA PRO A 380 -18.64 0.46 15.62
C PRO A 380 -17.34 0.02 16.31
N ASP A 381 -16.80 -1.15 15.93
CA ASP A 381 -15.38 -1.44 16.14
C ASP A 381 -14.61 -0.49 15.20
N ALA A 382 -14.69 0.79 15.54
CA ALA A 382 -14.05 1.86 14.84
C ALA A 382 -12.65 2.00 15.42
N ILE A 383 -11.72 2.26 14.52
CA ILE A 383 -10.42 2.82 14.87
C ILE A 383 -10.56 4.27 15.43
N VAL A 384 -11.78 4.86 15.47
CA VAL A 384 -12.43 5.40 16.70
C VAL A 384 -13.75 6.13 16.37
N GLY A 385 -14.77 5.89 17.20
CA GLY A 385 -16.16 6.36 17.08
C GLY A 385 -16.55 7.67 17.81
N GLN A 386 -17.85 7.83 18.08
CA GLN A 386 -18.63 9.08 18.25
C GLN A 386 -18.25 10.07 19.38
N ASP A 387 -17.12 9.90 20.03
CA ASP A 387 -16.75 10.53 21.30
C ASP A 387 -15.38 11.25 21.28
N GLY A 388 -14.66 11.30 20.16
CA GLY A 388 -13.37 12.02 20.10
C GLY A 388 -12.36 11.63 19.02
N GLN A 389 -12.78 10.78 18.08
CA GLN A 389 -12.27 10.56 16.71
C GLN A 389 -10.79 10.22 16.44
N LEU A 390 -10.62 9.07 15.80
CA LEU A 390 -9.68 8.81 14.70
C LEU A 390 -10.21 7.66 13.83
N TYR A 391 -11.28 7.90 13.07
CA TYR A 391 -11.60 7.03 11.93
C TYR A 391 -10.46 7.17 10.91
N VAL A 392 -9.52 6.22 10.90
CA VAL A 392 -8.43 6.26 9.91
C VAL A 392 -9.02 5.85 8.57
N THR A 393 -9.34 6.84 7.75
CA THR A 393 -9.64 6.70 6.32
C THR A 393 -8.59 7.46 5.52
N GLU A 394 -8.50 7.20 4.22
CA GLU A 394 -7.56 7.93 3.35
C GLU A 394 -7.73 9.46 3.50
N ALA A 395 -8.97 9.96 3.56
CA ALA A 395 -9.28 11.38 3.68
C ALA A 395 -8.85 12.02 5.02
N THR A 396 -8.55 11.21 6.03
CA THR A 396 -8.11 11.69 7.35
C THR A 396 -6.60 11.65 7.53
N LEU A 397 -5.87 10.99 6.61
CA LEU A 397 -4.42 10.90 6.71
C LEU A 397 -3.78 12.28 6.49
N PRO A 398 -2.80 12.67 7.33
CA PRO A 398 -1.99 13.85 7.08
C PRO A 398 -1.35 13.80 5.69
N GLY A 399 -1.48 14.89 4.92
CA GLY A 399 -0.89 14.99 3.58
C GLY A 399 -1.56 14.15 2.49
N HIS A 400 -2.71 13.51 2.74
CA HIS A 400 -3.36 12.67 1.73
C HIS A 400 -3.64 13.42 0.42
N LEU A 401 -3.65 12.67 -0.68
CA LEU A 401 -4.05 13.23 -1.97
C LEU A 401 -5.56 13.44 -1.99
N ARG A 402 -5.98 14.65 -2.36
CA ARG A 402 -7.40 14.99 -2.45
C ARG A 402 -8.15 14.12 -3.45
N GLY A 403 -9.36 13.71 -3.07
CA GLY A 403 -10.31 13.00 -3.93
C GLY A 403 -11.25 13.93 -4.68
N ASP A 404 -11.78 13.48 -5.81
CA ASP A 404 -12.73 14.26 -6.63
C ASP A 404 -14.10 14.41 -5.93
N GLU A 405 -14.49 13.42 -5.13
CA GLU A 405 -15.75 13.38 -4.39
C GLU A 405 -15.58 13.72 -2.89
N GLU A 406 -14.39 14.16 -2.49
CA GLU A 406 -14.07 14.47 -1.09
C GLU A 406 -14.86 15.69 -0.58
N GLY A 407 -15.40 15.60 0.63
CA GLY A 407 -16.18 16.69 1.24
C GLY A 407 -17.60 16.86 0.67
N LEU A 408 -18.03 16.01 -0.28
CA LEU A 408 -19.42 15.98 -0.71
C LEU A 408 -20.34 15.52 0.43
N ALA A 409 -21.54 16.10 0.49
CA ALA A 409 -22.53 15.76 1.50
C ALA A 409 -22.92 14.27 1.44
N GLY A 410 -22.95 13.60 2.60
CA GLY A 410 -23.28 12.18 2.72
C GLY A 410 -22.08 11.23 2.77
N TYR A 411 -20.85 11.75 2.89
CA TYR A 411 -19.72 10.92 3.30
C TYR A 411 -19.92 10.41 4.73
N THR A 412 -19.70 9.12 4.94
CA THR A 412 -19.68 8.49 6.26
C THR A 412 -18.56 7.47 6.22
N PRO A 413 -17.56 7.57 7.12
CA PRO A 413 -16.54 6.54 7.27
C PRO A 413 -17.16 5.15 7.40
N GLY A 414 -16.49 4.14 6.88
CA GLY A 414 -16.89 2.76 7.11
C GLY A 414 -16.59 2.30 8.52
N ASP A 415 -17.14 1.13 8.84
CA ASP A 415 -16.86 0.37 10.06
C ASP A 415 -16.05 -0.89 9.69
N VAL A 416 -15.20 -1.37 10.60
CA VAL A 416 -14.64 -2.72 10.50
C VAL A 416 -15.73 -3.73 10.82
N LEU A 417 -15.79 -4.83 10.07
CA LEU A 417 -16.85 -5.82 10.20
C LEU A 417 -16.25 -7.17 10.62
N ASP A 418 -16.32 -7.49 11.90
CA ASP A 418 -15.77 -8.75 12.42
C ASP A 418 -16.79 -9.89 12.49
N GLY A 419 -16.26 -11.10 12.69
CA GLY A 419 -17.06 -12.31 12.90
C GLY A 419 -17.76 -12.86 11.65
N GLU A 420 -18.66 -13.82 11.89
CA GLU A 420 -19.39 -14.58 10.86
C GLU A 420 -20.70 -13.92 10.42
N ALA A 421 -21.24 -12.97 11.19
CA ALA A 421 -22.51 -12.33 10.87
C ALA A 421 -22.49 -11.59 9.52
N PRO A 422 -21.43 -10.82 9.16
CA PRO A 422 -21.33 -10.24 7.82
C PRO A 422 -21.23 -11.28 6.71
N VAL A 423 -20.59 -12.43 6.98
CA VAL A 423 -20.51 -13.57 6.04
C VAL A 423 -21.89 -14.15 5.79
N ASN A 424 -22.69 -14.33 6.85
CA ASN A 424 -24.06 -14.80 6.76
C ASN A 424 -24.96 -13.81 6.02
N ALA A 425 -24.78 -12.51 6.23
CA ALA A 425 -25.49 -11.46 5.49
C ALA A 425 -25.14 -11.48 3.99
N ALA A 426 -23.85 -11.62 3.66
CA ALA A 426 -23.39 -11.78 2.28
C ALA A 426 -23.94 -13.04 1.60
N LEU A 427 -23.98 -14.18 2.32
CA LEU A 427 -24.58 -15.42 1.83
C LEU A 427 -26.09 -15.27 1.59
N ALA A 428 -26.80 -14.60 2.50
CA ALA A 428 -28.23 -14.35 2.33
C ALA A 428 -28.51 -13.49 1.08
N GLU A 429 -27.67 -12.48 0.82
CA GLU A 429 -27.77 -11.66 -0.39
C GLU A 429 -27.43 -12.46 -1.65
N LEU A 430 -26.36 -13.27 -1.61
CA LEU A 430 -25.96 -14.14 -2.70
C LEU A 430 -27.09 -15.11 -3.11
N LYS A 431 -27.81 -15.66 -2.13
CA LYS A 431 -28.97 -16.53 -2.38
C LYS A 431 -30.11 -15.81 -3.11
N LYS A 432 -30.38 -14.53 -2.79
CA LYS A 432 -31.38 -13.72 -3.51
C LYS A 432 -31.01 -13.54 -4.98
N LEU A 433 -29.72 -13.27 -5.26
CA LEU A 433 -29.21 -13.15 -6.62
C LEU A 433 -29.34 -14.48 -7.39
N ALA A 434 -29.02 -15.61 -6.76
CA ALA A 434 -29.12 -16.93 -7.38
C ALA A 434 -30.56 -17.29 -7.78
N VAL A 435 -31.55 -16.94 -6.95
CA VAL A 435 -32.97 -17.13 -7.28
C VAL A 435 -33.36 -16.29 -8.51
N THR A 436 -32.92 -15.03 -8.54
CA THR A 436 -33.24 -14.10 -9.63
C THR A 436 -32.58 -14.51 -10.95
N ALA A 437 -31.35 -15.01 -10.92
CA ALA A 437 -30.63 -15.50 -12.10
C ALA A 437 -31.32 -16.72 -12.73
N ARG A 438 -31.83 -17.65 -11.92
CA ARG A 438 -32.59 -18.81 -12.40
C ARG A 438 -33.96 -18.46 -12.99
N ALA A 439 -34.52 -17.32 -12.62
CA ALA A 439 -35.83 -16.87 -13.11
C ALA A 439 -35.76 -16.15 -14.47
N ARG A 440 -34.57 -15.79 -14.97
CA ARG A 440 -34.41 -15.27 -16.33
C ARG A 440 -34.40 -16.44 -17.34
N PRO A 441 -35.34 -16.51 -18.30
CA PRO A 441 -35.26 -17.51 -19.35
C PRO A 441 -33.97 -17.30 -20.15
N THR A 442 -33.19 -18.36 -20.33
CA THR A 442 -32.02 -18.38 -21.20
C THR A 442 -32.44 -17.90 -22.58
N ALA A 443 -32.00 -16.69 -22.95
CA ALA A 443 -32.15 -16.22 -24.32
C ALA A 443 -31.37 -17.18 -25.22
N VAL A 444 -32.09 -17.91 -26.07
CA VAL A 444 -31.51 -18.81 -27.06
C VAL A 444 -30.62 -17.96 -27.98
N PRO A 445 -29.33 -18.31 -28.16
CA PRO A 445 -28.48 -17.61 -29.11
C PRO A 445 -29.07 -17.80 -30.52
N ARG A 446 -29.26 -16.70 -31.24
CA ARG A 446 -29.60 -16.70 -32.68
C ARG A 446 -28.34 -16.84 -33.52
#